data_AF-A0A6B3F6G8-F1
#
_entry.id   AF-A0A6B3F6G8-F1
#
_cell.length_a   1.000
_cell.length_b   1.000
_cell.length_c   1.000
_cell.angle_alpha   90.00
_cell.angle_beta   90.00
_cell.angle_gamma   90.00
#
_symmetry.space_group_name_H-M   'P 1'
#
loop_
_entity.id
_entity.type
_entity.pdbx_description
1 polymer ?
#
loop_
_entity_poly.entity_id
_entity_poly.type
_entity_poly.pdbx_seq_one_letter_code
_entity_poly.pdbx_strand_id
1 'polypeptide(L)'
;ALLRERFERLVEARLARQSVFDRRPMVTLSFVLEEVTLRRPIGGRVVLRRQLEHLIAVSERPNVELQVMPTDSEEHAGLGGELQVLRLADGKTLGYSEA
;
A
#
# COMPACT_ATOMS: atom_id res chain seq x y z
N ALA A 1 -11.58 -12.81 -24.69
CA ALA A 1 -12.41 -13.32 -23.57
C ALA A 1 -11.56 -13.57 -22.32
N LEU A 2 -10.61 -14.51 -22.34
CA LEU A 2 -9.78 -14.89 -21.17
C LEU A 2 -8.99 -13.73 -20.52
N LEU A 3 -8.48 -12.78 -21.32
CA LEU A 3 -7.73 -11.63 -20.79
C LEU A 3 -8.61 -10.62 -20.02
N ARG A 4 -9.86 -10.46 -20.44
CA ARG A 4 -10.85 -9.61 -19.76
C ARG A 4 -11.26 -10.24 -18.44
N GLU A 5 -11.58 -11.54 -18.45
CA GLU A 5 -11.94 -12.30 -17.25
C GLU A 5 -10.78 -12.32 -16.23
N ARG A 6 -9.53 -12.46 -16.70
CA ARG A 6 -8.34 -12.34 -15.83
C ARG A 6 -8.20 -10.95 -15.24
N PHE A 7 -8.45 -9.90 -16.03
CA PHE A 7 -8.39 -8.52 -15.56
C PHE A 7 -9.46 -8.24 -14.50
N GLU A 8 -10.71 -8.64 -14.75
CA GLU A 8 -11.83 -8.49 -13.82
C GLU A 8 -11.52 -9.18 -12.49
N ARG A 9 -11.02 -10.42 -12.51
CA ARG A 9 -10.58 -11.12 -11.28
C ARG A 9 -9.49 -10.37 -10.51
N LEU A 10 -8.54 -9.73 -11.21
CA LEU A 10 -7.50 -8.93 -10.54
C LEU A 10 -8.07 -7.66 -9.91
N VAL A 11 -9.03 -7.02 -10.57
CA VAL A 11 -9.75 -5.85 -10.05
C VAL A 11 -10.56 -6.25 -8.83
N GLU A 12 -11.36 -7.32 -8.92
CA GLU A 12 -12.15 -7.86 -7.80
C GLU A 12 -11.26 -8.21 -6.61
N ALA A 13 -10.15 -8.92 -6.83
CA ALA A 13 -9.20 -9.24 -5.77
C ALA A 13 -8.60 -7.98 -5.13
N ARG A 14 -8.33 -6.93 -5.91
CA ARG A 14 -7.83 -5.65 -5.39
C ARG A 14 -8.90 -4.93 -4.56
N LEU A 15 -10.15 -4.90 -5.00
CA LEU A 15 -11.27 -4.29 -4.27
C LEU A 15 -11.57 -5.07 -2.99
N ALA A 16 -11.57 -6.41 -3.03
CA ALA A 16 -11.80 -7.25 -1.87
C ALA A 16 -10.78 -7.00 -0.74
N ARG A 17 -9.52 -6.69 -1.07
CA ARG A 17 -8.48 -6.34 -0.07
C ARG A 17 -8.80 -5.07 0.71
N GLN A 18 -9.59 -4.13 0.16
CA GLN A 18 -9.94 -2.90 0.88
C GLN A 18 -10.74 -3.15 2.16
N SER A 19 -11.40 -4.31 2.27
CA SER A 19 -12.07 -4.73 3.52
C SER A 19 -11.16 -4.76 4.75
N VAL A 20 -9.83 -4.79 4.57
CA VAL A 20 -8.88 -4.75 5.68
C VAL A 20 -8.99 -3.47 6.52
N PHE A 21 -9.38 -2.35 5.91
CA PHE A 21 -9.54 -1.08 6.62
C PHE A 21 -10.68 -1.11 7.65
N ASP A 22 -11.68 -1.96 7.45
CA ASP A 22 -12.88 -2.08 8.28
C ASP A 22 -12.93 -3.40 9.09
N ARG A 23 -11.89 -4.24 8.96
CA ARG A 23 -11.82 -5.56 9.59
C ARG A 23 -11.81 -5.44 11.13
N ARG A 24 -12.50 -6.38 11.80
CA ARG A 24 -12.41 -6.58 13.25
C ARG A 24 -11.73 -7.92 13.60
N PRO A 25 -10.84 -7.98 14.62
CA PRO A 25 -10.28 -6.83 15.35
C PRO A 25 -9.48 -5.90 14.42
N MET A 26 -9.41 -4.61 14.77
CA MET A 26 -8.69 -3.63 13.96
C MET A 26 -7.22 -4.01 13.85
N VAL A 27 -6.67 -3.84 12.66
CA VAL A 27 -5.24 -3.99 12.38
C VAL A 27 -4.64 -2.62 12.12
N THR A 28 -3.46 -2.37 12.67
CA THR A 28 -2.69 -1.17 12.34
C THR A 28 -2.16 -1.30 10.92
N LEU A 29 -2.39 -0.28 10.12
CA LEU A 29 -1.97 -0.20 8.73
C LEU A 29 -1.04 1.02 8.60
N SER A 30 0.24 0.78 8.34
CA SER A 30 1.22 1.86 8.13
C SER A 30 1.74 1.78 6.70
N PHE A 31 1.74 2.92 6.00
CA PHE A 31 2.16 3.05 4.62
C PHE A 31 3.15 4.20 4.48
N VAL A 32 4.21 3.98 3.70
CA VAL A 32 5.13 5.03 3.26
C VAL A 32 4.99 5.17 1.74
N LEU A 33 4.52 6.33 1.30
CA LEU A 33 4.40 6.67 -0.13
C LEU A 33 5.49 7.65 -0.51
N GLU A 34 6.16 7.41 -1.64
CA GLU A 34 7.06 8.41 -2.20
C GLU A 34 6.27 9.57 -2.82
N GLU A 35 6.70 10.81 -2.55
CA GLU A 35 6.05 12.04 -2.99
C GLU A 35 5.78 12.06 -4.50
N VAL A 36 6.71 11.58 -5.32
CA VAL A 36 6.57 11.56 -6.78
C VAL A 36 5.31 10.82 -7.25
N THR A 37 4.87 9.80 -6.50
CA THR A 37 3.68 9.02 -6.83
C THR A 37 2.40 9.83 -6.66
N LEU A 38 2.40 10.80 -5.75
CA LEU A 38 1.29 11.73 -5.48
C LEU A 38 1.25 12.91 -6.46
N ARG A 39 2.35 13.16 -7.19
CA ARG A 39 2.47 14.25 -8.16
C ARG A 39 2.19 13.83 -9.60
N ARG A 40 2.21 12.53 -9.91
CA ARG A 40 2.01 12.00 -11.28
C ARG A 40 0.52 11.98 -11.65
N PRO A 41 0.08 12.67 -12.72
CA PRO A 41 -1.32 12.74 -13.11
C PRO A 41 -1.78 11.51 -13.91
N ILE A 42 -1.53 10.30 -13.40
CA ILE A 42 -1.97 9.05 -14.04
C ILE A 42 -3.51 9.03 -14.11
N GLY A 43 -4.05 8.83 -15.31
CA GLY A 43 -5.50 8.94 -15.55
C GLY A 43 -6.02 10.39 -15.66
N GLY A 44 -5.14 11.40 -15.59
CA GLY A 44 -5.47 12.82 -15.73
C GLY A 44 -5.68 13.55 -14.40
N ARG A 45 -5.72 14.88 -14.45
CA ARG A 45 -5.78 15.75 -13.25
C ARG A 45 -7.02 15.53 -12.37
N VAL A 46 -8.17 15.24 -12.99
CA VAL A 46 -9.41 14.95 -12.27
C VAL A 46 -9.29 13.66 -11.46
N VAL A 47 -8.68 12.62 -12.05
CA VAL A 47 -8.42 11.36 -11.35
C VAL A 47 -7.43 11.57 -10.22
N LEU A 48 -6.33 12.30 -10.47
CA LEU A 48 -5.33 12.60 -9.45
C LEU A 48 -5.96 13.30 -8.24
N ARG A 49 -6.77 14.33 -8.47
CA ARG A 49 -7.48 15.03 -7.39
C ARG A 49 -8.32 14.07 -6.54
N ARG A 50 -9.13 13.23 -7.17
CA ARG A 50 -9.98 12.26 -6.47
C ARG A 50 -9.16 11.23 -5.69
N GLN A 51 -8.00 10.82 -6.21
CA GLN A 51 -7.08 9.93 -5.51
C GLN A 51 -6.50 10.60 -4.25
N LEU A 52 -6.08 11.86 -4.34
CA LEU A 52 -5.58 12.61 -3.19
C LEU A 52 -6.66 12.83 -2.12
N GLU A 53 -7.87 13.21 -2.53
CA GLU A 53 -9.03 13.34 -1.64
C GLU A 53 -9.34 12.00 -0.92
N HIS A 54 -9.25 10.88 -1.64
CA HIS A 54 -9.43 9.55 -1.05
C HIS A 54 -8.32 9.19 -0.05
N LEU A 55 -7.05 9.47 -0.36
CA LEU A 55 -5.94 9.22 0.55
C LEU A 55 -6.07 9.99 1.85
N ILE A 56 -6.51 11.27 1.78
CA ILE A 56 -6.80 12.08 2.97
C ILE A 56 -7.89 11.41 3.81
N ALA A 57 -9.03 11.05 3.21
CA ALA A 57 -10.12 10.40 3.92
C ALA A 57 -9.71 9.05 4.55
N VAL A 58 -8.82 8.29 3.90
CA VAL A 58 -8.27 7.04 4.45
C VAL A 58 -7.31 7.31 5.61
N SER A 59 -6.49 8.37 5.54
CA SER A 59 -5.58 8.75 6.63
C SER A 59 -6.27 9.26 7.89
N GLU A 60 -7.53 9.66 7.81
CA GLU A 60 -8.34 10.07 8.98
C GLU A 60 -8.83 8.88 9.82
N ARG A 61 -8.63 7.63 9.36
CA ARG A 61 -9.03 6.43 10.10
C ARG A 61 -8.07 6.19 11.28
N PRO A 62 -8.59 5.77 12.45
CA PRO A 62 -7.78 5.62 13.67
C PRO A 62 -6.72 4.50 13.61
N ASN A 63 -6.84 3.59 12.65
CA ASN A 63 -5.94 2.45 12.46
C ASN A 63 -5.03 2.60 11.23
N VAL A 64 -4.99 3.78 10.61
CA VAL A 64 -4.19 4.05 9.41
C VAL A 64 -3.17 5.14 9.70
N GLU A 65 -1.93 4.88 9.32
CA GLU A 65 -0.86 5.86 9.25
C GLU A 65 -0.36 5.96 7.81
N LEU A 66 -0.42 7.16 7.24
CA LEU A 66 0.03 7.44 5.88
C LEU A 66 1.16 8.47 5.92
N GLN A 67 2.37 8.03 5.58
CA GLN A 67 3.56 8.87 5.55
C GLN A 67 3.94 9.17 4.10
N VAL A 68 4.40 10.39 3.85
CA VAL A 68 4.92 10.80 2.54
C VAL A 68 6.42 11.02 2.68
N MET A 69 7.19 10.24 1.94
CA MET A 69 8.64 10.37 1.84
C MET A 69 8.99 11.37 0.74
N PRO A 70 9.70 12.47 1.05
CA PRO A 70 10.16 13.43 0.05
C PRO A 70 11.00 12.77 -1.04
N THR A 71 10.82 13.18 -2.29
CA THR A 71 11.56 12.60 -3.42
C THR A 71 13.07 12.91 -3.39
N ASP A 72 13.50 13.92 -2.65
CA ASP A 72 14.90 14.27 -2.42
C ASP A 72 15.53 13.56 -1.21
N SER A 73 14.84 12.58 -0.61
CA SER A 73 15.42 11.75 0.46
C SER A 73 16.55 10.87 -0.10
N GLU A 74 17.79 11.11 0.34
CA GLU A 74 18.97 10.36 -0.11
C GLU A 74 19.03 8.93 0.47
N GLU A 75 18.48 8.72 1.67
CA GLU A 75 18.45 7.43 2.36
C GLU A 75 17.07 7.11 2.92
N HIS A 76 16.67 5.83 2.87
CA HIS A 76 15.46 5.33 3.53
C HIS A 76 15.52 3.82 3.80
N ALA A 77 14.69 3.32 4.71
CA ALA A 77 14.67 1.91 5.12
C ALA A 77 14.43 0.92 3.96
N GLY A 78 13.74 1.36 2.90
CA GLY A 78 13.53 0.55 1.69
C GLY A 78 14.75 0.34 0.80
N LEU A 79 15.89 1.00 1.05
CA LEU A 79 17.11 0.82 0.25
C LEU A 79 17.82 -0.51 0.52
N GLY A 80 17.56 -1.16 1.67
CA GLY A 80 18.08 -2.48 2.02
C GLY A 80 17.48 -3.65 1.21
N GLY A 81 16.69 -3.36 0.17
CA GLY A 81 16.08 -4.39 -0.67
C GLY A 81 14.84 -5.03 -0.03
N GLU A 82 14.49 -6.21 -0.52
CA GLU A 82 13.27 -6.91 -0.09
C GLU A 82 13.39 -7.41 1.36
N LEU A 83 12.37 -7.11 2.17
CA LEU A 83 12.17 -7.76 3.46
C LEU A 83 11.16 -8.89 3.30
N GLN A 84 11.58 -10.11 3.54
CA GLN A 84 10.73 -11.29 3.54
C GLN A 84 10.25 -11.61 4.95
N VAL A 85 8.94 -11.71 5.13
CA VAL A 85 8.34 -12.14 6.40
C VAL A 85 8.12 -13.65 6.34
N LEU A 86 8.99 -14.41 7.02
CA LEU A 86 8.94 -15.86 7.08
C LEU A 86 8.08 -16.31 8.27
N ARG A 87 7.16 -17.25 8.02
CA ARG A 87 6.43 -17.97 9.08
C ARG A 87 7.03 -19.37 9.21
N LEU A 88 7.65 -19.64 10.35
CA LEU A 88 8.25 -20.95 10.63
C LEU A 88 7.19 -21.96 11.09
N ALA A 89 7.52 -23.25 11.00
CA ALA A 89 6.64 -24.35 11.40
C ALA A 89 6.29 -24.33 12.89
N ASP A 90 7.14 -23.75 13.74
CA ASP A 90 6.89 -23.54 15.17
C ASP A 90 6.01 -22.31 15.47
N GLY A 91 5.49 -21.64 14.43
CA GLY A 91 4.61 -20.48 14.52
C GLY A 91 5.34 -19.14 14.63
N LYS A 92 6.68 -19.11 14.77
CA LYS A 92 7.45 -17.86 14.85
C LYS A 92 7.43 -17.10 13.53
N THR A 93 7.56 -15.77 13.63
CA THR A 93 7.74 -14.88 12.48
C THR A 93 9.13 -14.28 12.50
N LEU A 94 9.85 -14.38 11.39
CA LEU A 94 11.15 -13.76 11.19
C LEU A 94 11.07 -12.79 10.01
N GLY A 95 11.67 -11.61 10.16
CA GLY A 95 12.02 -10.76 9.02
C GLY A 95 13.38 -11.19 8.49
N TYR A 96 13.47 -11.51 7.21
CA TYR A 96 14.71 -11.84 6.51
C TYR A 96 14.98 -10.76 5.46
N SER A 97 16.21 -10.25 5.44
CA SER A 97 16.72 -9.36 4.40
C SER A 97 18.15 -9.82 4.07
N GLU A 98 18.53 -9.75 2.79
CA GLU A 98 19.88 -10.12 2.32
C GLU A 98 20.93 -9.00 2.54
N ALA A 99 20.47 -7.77 2.81
CA ALA A 99 21.34 -6.60 2.99
C ALA A 99 22.09 -6.58 4.33
#